data_AF-A0A966JFM4-F1
#
_entry.id   AF-A0A966JFM4-F1
#
_cell.length_a   1.000
_cell.length_b   1.000
_cell.length_c   1.000
_cell.angle_alpha   90.00
_cell.angle_beta   90.00
_cell.angle_gamma   90.00
#
_symmetry.space_group_name_H-M   'P 1'
#
loop_
_entity.id
_entity.type
_entity.pdbx_description
1 polymer ?
#
loop_
_entity_poly.entity_id
_entity_poly.type
_entity_poly.pdbx_seq_one_letter_code
_entity_poly.pdbx_strand_id
1 'polypeptide(L)'
;MGADLIFSVNELKVSREAALANARKIARGRLTEVLTDLEEMAGVVRFNEVNTASPSEEDRNEIEAYLAECVETVYDYGRRRDCGLLMIDGDRKFAITAGMSWGDEPTDAYESFNV
;
A
#
# COMPACT_ATOMS: atom_id res chain seq x y z
N MET A 1 25.88 -0.29 1.00
CA MET A 1 24.90 -1.13 0.28
C MET A 1 23.93 -0.19 -0.40
N GLY A 2 23.54 -0.47 -1.64
CA GLY A 2 22.58 0.38 -2.36
C GLY A 2 21.16 0.18 -1.81
N ALA A 3 20.37 1.24 -1.78
CA ALA A 3 18.96 1.16 -1.50
C ALA A 3 18.22 1.10 -2.85
N ASP A 4 17.27 0.19 -2.99
CA ASP A 4 16.47 0.07 -4.20
C ASP A 4 15.29 1.04 -4.15
N LEU A 5 14.98 1.70 -5.26
CA LEU A 5 13.77 2.51 -5.38
C LEU A 5 12.59 1.58 -5.67
N ILE A 6 11.66 1.48 -4.73
CA ILE A 6 10.40 0.78 -4.91
C ILE A 6 9.33 1.82 -5.19
N PHE A 7 8.58 1.65 -6.27
CA PHE A 7 7.47 2.53 -6.59
C PHE A 7 6.22 1.72 -6.94
N SER A 8 5.06 2.31 -6.71
CA SER A 8 3.76 1.74 -7.03
C SER A 8 2.88 2.77 -7.72
N VAL A 9 2.10 2.32 -8.69
CA VAL A 9 1.15 3.15 -9.45
C VAL A 9 -0.25 2.62 -9.20
N ASN A 10 -1.06 3.42 -8.51
CA ASN A 10 -2.36 3.01 -7.97
C ASN A 10 -3.49 3.82 -8.61
N GLU A 11 -4.33 3.18 -9.44
CA GLU A 11 -5.53 3.82 -9.97
C GLU A 11 -6.61 3.93 -8.88
N LEU A 12 -7.04 5.14 -8.55
CA LEU A 12 -8.04 5.43 -7.53
C LEU A 12 -9.46 5.26 -8.10
N LYS A 13 -9.86 4.01 -8.36
CA LYS A 13 -11.15 3.66 -8.99
C LYS A 13 -12.36 3.84 -8.08
N VAL A 14 -12.16 3.85 -6.77
CA VAL A 14 -13.23 3.87 -5.77
C VAL A 14 -12.98 4.95 -4.72
N SER A 15 -13.97 5.27 -3.90
CA SER A 15 -13.78 6.19 -2.77
C SER A 15 -12.88 5.59 -1.69
N ARG A 16 -12.35 6.44 -0.81
CA ARG A 16 -11.52 6.02 0.34
C ARG A 16 -12.29 5.02 1.21
N GLU A 17 -13.54 5.32 1.51
CA GLU A 17 -14.41 4.47 2.34
C GLU A 17 -14.65 3.10 1.71
N ALA A 18 -14.84 3.05 0.38
CA ALA A 18 -15.01 1.81 -0.34
C ALA A 18 -13.72 0.98 -0.37
N ALA A 19 -12.55 1.62 -0.50
CA ALA A 19 -11.26 0.94 -0.42
C ALA A 19 -11.01 0.34 0.98
N LEU A 20 -11.31 1.08 2.05
CA LEU A 20 -11.23 0.59 3.43
C LEU A 20 -12.18 -0.60 3.68
N ALA A 21 -13.41 -0.54 3.15
CA ALA A 21 -14.35 -1.65 3.23
C ALA A 21 -13.82 -2.91 2.51
N ASN A 22 -13.15 -2.73 1.37
CA ASN A 22 -12.49 -3.82 0.65
C ASN A 22 -11.31 -4.40 1.44
N ALA A 23 -10.46 -3.56 2.03
CA ALA A 23 -9.36 -3.99 2.90
C ALA A 23 -9.86 -4.90 4.04
N ARG A 24 -10.94 -4.47 4.71
CA ARG A 24 -11.61 -5.29 5.72
C ARG A 24 -12.12 -6.61 5.15
N LYS A 25 -12.81 -6.60 4.00
CA LYS A 25 -13.30 -7.82 3.37
C LYS A 25 -12.16 -8.80 3.05
N ILE A 26 -11.02 -8.30 2.57
CA ILE A 26 -9.83 -9.07 2.25
C ILE A 26 -9.25 -9.72 3.52
N ALA A 27 -9.03 -8.94 4.58
CA ALA A 27 -8.50 -9.45 5.85
C ALA A 27 -9.42 -10.49 6.53
N ARG A 28 -10.73 -10.40 6.30
CA ARG A 28 -11.72 -11.38 6.77
C ARG A 28 -11.91 -12.57 5.83
N GLY A 29 -11.33 -12.54 4.64
CA GLY A 29 -11.42 -13.57 3.63
C GLY A 29 -10.37 -14.68 3.78
N ARG A 30 -10.06 -15.31 2.65
CA ARG A 30 -8.99 -16.30 2.51
C ARG A 30 -7.65 -15.57 2.40
N LEU A 31 -6.77 -15.79 3.37
CA LEU A 31 -5.52 -15.03 3.48
C LEU A 31 -4.36 -15.58 2.67
N THR A 32 -4.41 -16.84 2.22
CA THR A 32 -3.28 -17.48 1.53
C THR A 32 -2.78 -16.67 0.33
N GLU A 33 -3.69 -16.30 -0.58
CA GLU A 33 -3.32 -15.55 -1.79
C GLU A 33 -2.89 -14.12 -1.46
N VAL A 34 -3.58 -13.48 -0.51
CA VAL A 34 -3.30 -12.10 -0.08
C VAL A 34 -1.90 -11.97 0.51
N LEU A 35 -1.52 -12.89 1.41
CA LEU A 35 -0.21 -12.84 2.05
C LEU A 35 0.92 -13.17 1.07
N THR A 36 0.68 -14.11 0.14
CA THR A 36 1.61 -14.38 -0.96
C THR A 36 1.80 -13.15 -1.85
N ASP A 37 0.72 -12.48 -2.26
CA ASP A 37 0.81 -11.26 -3.07
C ASP A 37 1.55 -10.14 -2.32
N LEU A 38 1.29 -9.96 -1.02
CA LEU A 38 1.99 -8.98 -0.20
C LEU A 38 3.50 -9.24 -0.12
N GLU A 39 3.91 -10.50 -0.01
CA GLU A 39 5.33 -10.88 -0.01
C GLU A 39 5.95 -10.71 -1.39
N GLU A 40 5.37 -11.32 -2.42
CA GLU A 40 5.98 -11.40 -3.76
C GLU A 40 5.92 -10.07 -4.52
N MET A 41 4.84 -9.31 -4.39
CA MET A 41 4.61 -8.08 -5.16
C MET A 41 5.02 -6.81 -4.40
N ALA A 42 4.97 -6.85 -3.08
CA ALA A 42 5.24 -5.68 -2.23
C ALA A 42 6.40 -5.87 -1.25
N GLY A 43 7.04 -7.04 -1.21
CA GLY A 43 8.18 -7.31 -0.32
C GLY A 43 7.81 -7.35 1.16
N VAL A 44 6.52 -7.54 1.49
CA VAL A 44 6.00 -7.47 2.86
C VAL A 44 6.15 -8.83 3.53
N VAL A 45 7.23 -9.01 4.27
CA VAL A 45 7.53 -10.26 5.01
C VAL A 45 6.95 -10.30 6.42
N ARG A 46 6.14 -9.29 6.82
CA ARG A 46 5.63 -9.10 8.18
C ARG A 46 4.74 -10.25 8.69
N PHE A 47 4.06 -10.96 7.80
CA PHE A 47 3.02 -11.93 8.14
C PHE A 47 3.41 -13.39 7.87
N ASN A 48 4.71 -13.67 7.74
CA ASN A 48 5.24 -15.00 7.40
C ASN A 48 4.89 -16.09 8.44
N GLU A 49 4.67 -15.71 9.70
CA GLU A 49 4.31 -16.63 10.80
C GLU A 49 2.80 -16.91 10.89
N VAL A 50 1.96 -16.20 10.11
CA VAL A 50 0.50 -16.37 10.15
C VAL A 50 0.10 -17.73 9.57
N ASN A 51 -0.61 -18.54 10.38
CA ASN A 51 -1.20 -19.79 9.90
C ASN A 51 -2.44 -19.51 9.03
N THR A 52 -2.26 -19.40 7.72
CA THR A 52 -3.34 -19.08 6.77
C THR A 52 -4.48 -20.10 6.73
N ALA A 53 -4.29 -21.33 7.21
CA ALA A 53 -5.35 -22.35 7.28
C ALA A 53 -6.29 -22.14 8.48
N SER A 54 -5.81 -21.50 9.55
CA SER A 54 -6.59 -21.21 10.75
C SER A 54 -6.07 -19.92 11.42
N PRO A 55 -6.22 -18.75 10.78
CA PRO A 55 -5.71 -17.50 11.30
C PRO A 55 -6.48 -17.09 12.56
N SER A 56 -5.76 -16.53 13.53
CA SER A 56 -6.36 -15.98 14.74
C SER A 56 -7.15 -14.69 14.43
N GLU A 57 -8.01 -14.25 15.34
CA GLU A 57 -8.66 -12.94 15.21
C GLU A 57 -7.63 -11.79 15.30
N GLU A 58 -6.54 -11.99 16.04
CA GLU A 58 -5.44 -11.03 16.13
C GLU A 58 -4.74 -10.87 14.78
N ASP A 59 -4.40 -11.98 14.10
CA ASP A 59 -3.79 -11.97 12.77
C ASP A 59 -4.67 -11.19 11.78
N ARG A 60 -5.99 -11.44 11.81
CA ARG A 60 -6.94 -10.76 10.94
C ARG A 60 -7.01 -9.27 11.22
N ASN A 61 -7.01 -8.87 12.49
CA ASN A 61 -7.02 -7.47 12.89
C ASN A 61 -5.72 -6.76 12.47
N GLU A 62 -4.57 -7.41 12.61
CA GLU A 62 -3.29 -6.84 12.21
C GLU A 62 -3.20 -6.66 10.69
N ILE A 63 -3.62 -7.66 9.92
CA ILE A 63 -3.66 -7.59 8.45
C ILE A 63 -4.66 -6.52 8.00
N GLU A 64 -5.85 -6.43 8.63
CA GLU A 64 -6.84 -5.39 8.34
C GLU A 64 -6.27 -3.99 8.59
N ALA A 65 -5.60 -3.78 9.72
CA ALA A 65 -4.97 -2.52 10.07
C ALA A 65 -3.87 -2.13 9.07
N TYR A 66 -3.02 -3.09 8.69
CA TYR A 66 -1.96 -2.85 7.71
C TYR A 66 -2.52 -2.47 6.34
N LEU A 67 -3.50 -3.22 5.81
CA LEU A 67 -4.13 -2.89 4.54
C LEU A 67 -4.84 -1.52 4.58
N ALA A 68 -5.46 -1.18 5.72
CA ALA A 68 -6.06 0.14 5.91
C ALA A 68 -5.00 1.25 5.90
N GLU A 69 -3.85 1.06 6.54
CA GLU A 69 -2.72 2.01 6.50
C GLU A 69 -2.18 2.20 5.08
N CYS A 70 -2.07 1.13 4.28
CA CYS A 70 -1.71 1.24 2.87
C CYS A 70 -2.73 2.07 2.09
N VAL A 71 -4.03 1.85 2.32
CA VAL A 71 -5.10 2.64 1.70
C VAL A 71 -4.96 4.11 2.10
N GLU A 72 -4.84 4.43 3.38
CA GLU A 72 -4.70 5.81 3.84
C GLU A 72 -3.46 6.48 3.22
N THR A 73 -2.33 5.78 3.18
CA THR A 73 -1.09 6.28 2.55
C THR A 73 -1.31 6.69 1.10
N VAL A 74 -1.94 5.82 0.31
CA VAL A 74 -2.23 6.08 -1.10
C VAL A 74 -3.23 7.22 -1.25
N TYR A 75 -4.28 7.27 -0.43
CA TYR A 75 -5.32 8.31 -0.54
C TYR A 75 -4.90 9.66 0.06
N ASP A 76 -3.84 9.70 0.86
CA ASP A 76 -3.20 10.93 1.36
C ASP A 76 -2.12 11.47 0.41
N TYR A 77 -2.11 11.01 -0.86
CA TYR A 77 -1.16 11.44 -1.89
C TYR A 77 -0.98 12.97 -1.99
N GLY A 78 -2.02 13.77 -1.72
CA GLY A 78 -1.97 15.23 -1.81
C GLY A 78 -1.30 15.93 -0.61
N ARG A 79 -0.97 15.17 0.44
CA ARG A 79 -0.34 15.67 1.69
C ARG A 79 1.06 15.11 1.90
N ARG A 80 1.48 14.17 1.06
CA ARG A 80 2.72 13.40 1.18
C ARG A 80 3.73 13.82 0.12
N ARG A 81 4.98 14.02 0.54
CA ARG A 81 6.08 14.38 -0.38
C ARG A 81 6.46 13.20 -1.27
N ASP A 82 6.41 12.00 -0.75
CA ASP A 82 6.73 10.72 -1.40
C ASP A 82 5.61 10.18 -2.31
N CYS A 83 4.60 11.01 -2.59
CA CYS A 83 3.47 10.66 -3.44
C CYS A 83 3.24 11.74 -4.50
N GLY A 84 2.86 11.30 -5.71
CA GLY A 84 2.41 12.15 -6.81
C GLY A 84 1.02 11.75 -7.28
N LEU A 85 0.32 12.68 -7.93
CA LEU A 85 -0.95 12.42 -8.60
C LEU A 85 -0.78 12.63 -10.10
N LEU A 86 -1.13 11.62 -10.88
CA LEU A 86 -1.27 11.70 -12.33
C LEU A 86 -2.76 11.60 -12.71
N MET A 87 -3.19 12.52 -13.58
CA MET A 87 -4.53 12.51 -14.17
C MET A 87 -4.44 12.03 -15.62
N ILE A 88 -5.18 10.99 -15.96
CA ILE A 88 -5.31 10.48 -17.34
C ILE A 88 -6.75 10.69 -17.80
N ASP A 89 -6.95 11.10 -19.06
CA ASP A 89 -8.27 11.33 -19.68
C ASP A 89 -9.18 12.36 -18.97
N GLY A 90 -8.63 13.13 -18.03
CA GLY A 90 -9.32 14.23 -17.33
C GLY A 90 -10.06 13.82 -16.05
N ASP A 91 -10.30 12.53 -15.81
CA ASP A 91 -11.06 12.03 -14.65
C ASP A 91 -10.40 10.83 -13.93
N ARG A 92 -9.47 10.11 -14.58
CA ARG A 92 -8.81 8.94 -13.99
C ARG A 92 -7.62 9.36 -13.16
N LYS A 93 -7.70 9.11 -11.85
CA LYS A 93 -6.68 9.45 -10.85
C LYS A 93 -5.73 8.28 -10.63
N PHE A 94 -4.43 8.54 -10.74
CA PHE A 94 -3.38 7.59 -10.42
C PHE A 94 -2.48 8.19 -9.34
N ALA A 95 -2.48 7.57 -8.16
CA ALA A 95 -1.53 7.88 -7.11
C ALA A 95 -0.24 7.11 -7.35
N ILE A 96 0.86 7.83 -7.53
CA ILE A 96 2.20 7.26 -7.69
C ILE A 96 2.89 7.40 -6.34
N THR A 97 3.26 6.29 -5.72
CA THR A 97 4.00 6.28 -4.46
C THR A 97 5.40 5.73 -4.73
N ALA A 98 6.42 6.30 -4.10
CA ALA A 98 7.79 5.80 -4.24
C ALA A 98 8.57 5.96 -2.94
N GLY A 99 9.42 4.99 -2.62
CA GLY A 99 10.25 4.99 -1.43
C GLY A 99 11.48 4.12 -1.60
N MET A 100 12.49 4.38 -0.77
CA MET A 100 13.68 3.54 -0.73
C MET A 100 13.40 2.25 0.05
N SER A 101 13.96 1.13 -0.38
CA SER A 101 13.74 -0.21 0.20
C SER A 101 14.05 -0.36 1.69
N TRP A 102 14.84 0.56 2.26
CA TRP A 102 15.18 0.58 3.69
C TRP A 102 14.36 1.60 4.50
N GLY A 103 13.41 2.29 3.88
CA GLY A 103 12.43 3.12 4.58
C GLY A 103 12.96 4.44 5.14
N ASP A 104 14.13 4.92 4.68
CA ASP A 104 14.61 6.24 5.08
C ASP A 104 13.57 7.30 4.69
N GLU A 105 13.18 8.12 5.66
CA GLU A 105 12.27 9.24 5.42
C GLU A 105 12.86 10.15 4.33
N PRO A 106 12.01 10.70 3.43
CA PRO A 106 12.48 11.62 2.42
C PRO A 106 13.19 12.80 3.09
N THR A 107 14.49 12.94 2.84
CA THR A 107 15.24 14.12 3.26
C THR A 107 14.67 15.36 2.57
N ASP A 108 14.96 16.55 3.11
CA ASP A 108 14.49 17.82 2.54
C ASP A 108 15.01 18.11 1.12
N ALA A 109 15.88 17.26 0.58
CA ALA A 109 16.38 17.32 -0.80
C ALA A 109 15.48 16.57 -1.81
N TYR A 110 14.36 15.99 -1.40
CA TYR A 110 13.43 15.32 -2.32
C TYR A 110 12.55 16.32 -3.07
N GLU A 111 12.70 16.40 -4.39
CA GLU A 111 11.76 17.06 -5.31
C GLU A 111 10.83 16.01 -5.93
N SER A 112 9.52 16.26 -5.91
CA SER A 112 8.55 15.37 -6.56
C SER A 112 8.81 15.32 -8.06
N PHE A 113 8.73 14.11 -8.64
CA PHE A 113 8.79 13.91 -10.08
C PHE A 113 7.56 14.57 -10.72
N ASN A 114 7.70 15.81 -11.18
CA ASN A 114 6.66 16.56 -11.88
C ASN A 114 6.88 16.38 -13.39
N VAL A 115 5.93 15.75 -14.08
CA VAL A 115 5.90 15.63 -15.55
C VAL A 115 4.67 16.35 -16.07
#